data_AF-A0A955YV24-F1
#
_entry.id   AF-A0A955YV24-F1
#
_cell.length_a   1.000
_cell.length_b   1.000
_cell.length_c   1.000
_cell.angle_alpha   90.00
_cell.angle_beta   90.00
_cell.angle_gamma   90.00
#
_symmetry.space_group_name_H-M   'P 1'
#
loop_
_entity.id
_entity.type
_entity.pdbx_description
1 polymer ?
#
loop_
_entity_poly.entity_id
_entity_poly.type
_entity_poly.pdbx_seq_one_letter_code
_entity_poly.pdbx_strand_id
1 'polypeptide(L)'
;MSRRIFRGFTLLEVTVAVAILGIAMTAILSSEAGAVRTGARATHMTTATLLARCKMGEIEEEMAVEGFPAVDADGEDECCEGGEMPGFRCEWRVERVELPDAVDLGGEEDGDPLGLGGDHSADSTGGADLENALSGAAGGDAIGSYAVQFAWPVI
;
A
#
# COMPACT_ATOMS: atom_id res chain seq x y z
N MET A 1 24.96 15.73 70.70
CA MET A 1 24.38 14.50 70.11
C MET A 1 22.95 14.80 69.68
N SER A 2 22.74 15.25 68.44
CA SER A 2 21.41 15.67 67.96
C SER A 2 20.56 14.45 67.62
N ARG A 3 19.50 14.18 68.39
CA ARG A 3 18.54 13.11 68.07
C ARG A 3 17.65 13.60 66.93
N ARG A 4 17.78 12.97 65.75
CA ARG A 4 16.79 13.13 64.68
C ARG A 4 15.52 12.41 65.08
N ILE A 5 14.42 13.13 65.24
CA ILE A 5 13.09 12.57 65.43
C ILE A 5 12.56 12.24 64.03
N PHE A 6 12.51 10.96 63.67
CA PHE A 6 11.77 10.50 62.49
C PHE A 6 10.28 10.67 62.78
N ARG A 7 9.61 11.58 62.08
CA ARG A 7 8.15 11.73 62.11
C ARG A 7 7.57 10.76 61.08
N GLY A 8 6.65 9.90 61.51
CA GLY A 8 5.92 9.00 60.62
C GLY A 8 4.84 9.74 59.82
N PHE A 9 4.39 9.12 58.73
CA PHE A 9 3.27 9.63 57.93
C PHE A 9 1.95 9.50 58.67
N THR A 10 1.07 10.49 58.52
CA THR A 10 -0.29 10.40 59.07
C THR A 10 -1.15 9.49 58.20
N LEU A 11 -2.16 8.83 58.79
CA LEU A 11 -3.12 8.03 58.01
C LEU A 11 -3.82 8.87 56.94
N LEU A 12 -4.16 10.12 57.26
CA LEU A 12 -4.80 11.04 56.31
C LEU A 12 -3.91 11.27 55.08
N GLU A 13 -2.63 11.53 55.28
CA GLU A 13 -1.67 11.81 54.20
C GLU A 13 -1.52 10.63 53.24
N VAL A 14 -1.37 9.41 53.75
CA VAL A 14 -1.26 8.21 52.92
C VAL A 14 -2.57 7.93 52.16
N THR A 15 -3.72 8.09 52.82
CA THR A 15 -5.03 7.87 52.16
C THR A 15 -5.26 8.85 51.01
N VAL A 16 -4.89 10.13 51.17
CA VAL A 16 -5.00 11.14 50.10
C VAL A 16 -4.01 10.84 48.97
N ALA A 17 -2.78 10.45 49.29
CA ALA A 17 -1.78 10.09 48.27
C ALA A 17 -2.25 8.91 47.40
N VAL A 18 -2.79 7.85 48.02
CA VAL A 18 -3.33 6.69 47.28
C VAL A 18 -4.60 7.05 46.51
N ALA A 19 -5.45 7.94 47.04
CA ALA A 19 -6.64 8.42 46.33
C ALA A 19 -6.28 9.17 45.04
N ILE A 20 -5.30 10.08 45.10
CA ILE A 20 -4.82 10.82 43.91
C ILE A 20 -4.15 9.86 42.92
N LEU A 21 -3.35 8.91 43.42
CA LEU A 21 -2.71 7.88 42.58
C LEU A 21 -3.75 7.04 41.83
N GLY A 22 -4.81 6.59 42.50
CA GLY A 22 -5.88 5.82 41.87
C GLY A 22 -6.59 6.59 40.75
N ILE A 23 -6.88 7.88 40.97
CA ILE A 23 -7.49 8.75 39.94
C ILE A 23 -6.54 8.90 38.74
N ALA A 24 -5.26 9.17 38.98
CA ALA A 24 -4.26 9.33 37.92
C ALA A 24 -4.07 8.04 37.10
N MET A 25 -3.97 6.88 37.77
CA MET A 25 -3.79 5.60 37.11
C MET A 25 -4.98 5.21 36.24
N THR A 26 -6.21 5.52 36.69
CA THR A 26 -7.43 5.30 35.91
C THR A 26 -7.43 6.13 34.63
N ALA A 27 -7.01 7.39 34.71
CA ALA A 27 -6.89 8.26 33.54
C ALA A 27 -5.89 7.70 32.51
N ILE A 28 -4.74 7.19 32.96
CA ILE A 28 -3.73 6.59 32.08
C ILE A 28 -4.24 5.32 31.40
N LEU A 29 -4.84 4.40 32.17
CA LEU A 29 -5.40 3.15 31.62
C LEU A 29 -6.48 3.42 30.57
N SER A 30 -7.27 4.49 30.74
CA SER A 30 -8.28 4.88 29.75
C SER A 30 -7.68 5.29 28.40
N SER A 31 -6.48 5.90 28.43
CA SER A 31 -5.74 6.31 27.23
C SER A 31 -5.14 5.09 26.50
N GLU A 32 -4.53 4.18 27.26
CA GLU A 32 -3.92 2.96 26.70
C GLU A 32 -4.95 1.98 26.12
N ALA A 33 -6.17 1.95 26.68
CA ALA A 33 -7.27 1.15 26.13
C ALA A 33 -7.59 1.53 24.68
N GLY A 34 -7.36 2.80 24.28
CA GLY A 34 -7.48 3.24 22.89
C GLY A 34 -6.47 2.57 21.98
N ALA A 35 -5.20 2.56 22.38
CA ALA A 35 -4.10 2.01 21.60
C ALA A 35 -4.28 0.50 21.29
N VAL A 36 -4.80 -0.27 22.25
CA VAL A 36 -5.08 -1.70 22.07
C VAL A 36 -6.16 -1.91 20.99
N ARG A 37 -7.24 -1.13 21.03
CA ARG A 37 -8.33 -1.23 20.03
C ARG A 37 -7.85 -0.85 18.63
N THR A 38 -7.04 0.19 18.52
CA THR A 38 -6.47 0.60 17.23
C THR A 38 -5.49 -0.43 16.69
N GLY A 39 -4.68 -1.05 17.56
CA GLY A 39 -3.78 -2.15 17.18
C GLY A 39 -4.56 -3.34 16.62
N ALA A 40 -5.61 -3.79 17.31
CA ALA A 40 -6.47 -4.85 16.81
C ALA A 40 -7.08 -4.49 15.45
N ARG A 41 -7.62 -3.28 15.30
CA ARG A 41 -8.19 -2.84 14.01
C ARG A 41 -7.14 -2.82 12.89
N ALA A 42 -5.92 -2.38 13.16
CA ALA A 42 -4.84 -2.40 12.17
C ALA A 42 -4.53 -3.82 11.69
N THR A 43 -4.44 -4.80 12.60
CA THR A 43 -4.24 -6.21 12.24
C THR A 43 -5.40 -6.75 11.38
N HIS A 44 -6.64 -6.41 11.72
CA HIS A 44 -7.81 -6.81 10.92
C HIS A 44 -7.80 -6.18 9.52
N MET A 45 -7.38 -4.92 9.38
CA MET A 45 -7.25 -4.27 8.08
C MET A 45 -6.11 -4.87 7.25
N THR A 46 -4.98 -5.18 7.87
CA THR A 46 -3.84 -5.81 7.18
C THR A 46 -4.21 -7.20 6.67
N THR A 47 -4.88 -8.00 7.50
CA THR A 47 -5.35 -9.34 7.11
C THR A 47 -6.39 -9.27 5.99
N ALA A 48 -7.37 -8.37 6.09
CA ALA A 48 -8.32 -8.12 5.00
C ALA A 48 -7.62 -7.71 3.69
N THR A 49 -6.61 -6.85 3.77
CA THR A 49 -5.85 -6.40 2.58
C THR A 49 -5.05 -7.53 1.96
N LEU A 50 -4.44 -8.40 2.77
CA LEU A 50 -3.68 -9.55 2.26
C LEU A 50 -4.61 -10.54 1.56
N LEU A 51 -5.77 -10.82 2.14
CA LEU A 51 -6.80 -11.66 1.54
C LEU A 51 -7.31 -11.06 0.22
N ALA A 52 -7.63 -9.77 0.21
CA ALA A 52 -8.08 -9.09 -1.00
C ALA A 52 -7.02 -9.14 -2.13
N ARG A 53 -5.73 -8.99 -1.77
CA ARG A 53 -4.62 -9.11 -2.73
C ARG A 53 -4.46 -10.52 -3.28
N CYS A 54 -4.66 -11.55 -2.46
CA CYS A 54 -4.70 -12.92 -2.94
C CYS A 54 -5.83 -13.09 -3.96
N LYS A 55 -7.05 -12.65 -3.63
CA LYS A 55 -8.19 -12.77 -4.55
C LYS A 55 -7.98 -12.04 -5.88
N MET A 56 -7.42 -10.83 -5.82
CA MET A 56 -7.08 -10.09 -7.04
C MET A 56 -6.09 -10.87 -7.90
N GLY A 57 -5.10 -11.53 -7.31
CA GLY A 57 -4.15 -12.37 -8.04
C GLY A 57 -4.80 -13.58 -8.72
N GLU A 58 -5.73 -14.26 -8.04
CA GLU A 58 -6.50 -15.36 -8.64
C GLU A 58 -7.33 -14.89 -9.84
N ILE A 59 -8.01 -13.75 -9.68
CA ILE A 59 -8.82 -13.14 -10.74
C ILE A 59 -7.93 -12.70 -11.92
N GLU A 60 -6.74 -12.16 -11.65
CA GLU A 60 -5.77 -11.80 -12.69
C GLU A 60 -5.26 -13.03 -13.46
N GLU A 61 -5.05 -14.16 -12.78
CA GLU A 61 -4.67 -15.42 -13.43
C GLU A 61 -5.80 -15.97 -14.31
N GLU A 62 -7.04 -15.97 -13.81
CA GLU A 62 -8.23 -16.37 -14.57
C GLU A 62 -8.40 -15.50 -15.82
N MET A 63 -8.28 -14.17 -15.69
CA MET A 63 -8.35 -13.24 -16.82
C MET A 63 -7.18 -13.37 -17.79
N ALA A 64 -5.99 -13.78 -17.33
CA ALA A 64 -4.86 -14.01 -18.22
C ALA A 64 -5.11 -15.21 -19.14
N VAL A 65 -5.88 -16.21 -18.68
CA VAL A 65 -6.22 -17.41 -19.46
C VAL A 65 -7.49 -17.20 -20.30
N GLU A 66 -8.55 -16.67 -19.70
CA GLU A 66 -9.87 -16.54 -20.33
C GLU A 66 -10.05 -15.24 -21.12
N GLY A 67 -9.20 -14.24 -20.85
CA GLY A 67 -9.31 -12.88 -21.38
C GLY A 67 -10.19 -11.98 -20.51
N PHE A 68 -10.18 -10.69 -20.82
CA PHE A 68 -11.01 -9.72 -20.09
C PHE A 68 -12.50 -9.92 -20.38
N PRO A 69 -13.37 -9.85 -19.36
CA PRO A 69 -14.81 -10.01 -19.57
C PRO A 69 -15.38 -8.83 -20.36
N ALA A 70 -16.37 -9.12 -21.21
CA ALA A 70 -17.05 -8.10 -22.02
C ALA A 70 -18.01 -7.22 -21.20
N VAL A 71 -18.38 -7.66 -19.99
CA VAL A 71 -19.28 -7.01 -19.05
C VAL A 71 -18.65 -7.06 -17.65
N ASP A 72 -19.15 -6.23 -16.74
CA ASP A 72 -18.70 -6.28 -15.35
C ASP A 72 -18.95 -7.67 -14.75
N ALA A 73 -17.99 -8.15 -13.96
CA ALA A 73 -18.06 -9.45 -13.31
C ALA A 73 -18.08 -9.24 -11.79
N ASP A 74 -18.97 -9.92 -11.08
CA ASP A 74 -19.07 -9.88 -9.63
C ASP A 74 -19.26 -11.28 -9.05
N GLY A 75 -18.84 -11.47 -7.80
CA GLY A 75 -18.94 -12.74 -7.11
C GLY A 75 -18.72 -12.64 -5.61
N GLU A 76 -19.25 -13.63 -4.90
CA GLU A 76 -18.98 -13.89 -3.49
C GLU A 76 -18.29 -15.24 -3.39
N ASP A 77 -17.11 -15.27 -2.77
CA ASP A 77 -16.29 -16.47 -2.68
C ASP A 77 -15.43 -16.47 -1.41
N GLU A 78 -14.78 -17.60 -1.17
CA GLU A 78 -13.70 -17.71 -0.20
C GLU A 78 -12.54 -16.81 -0.66
N CYS A 79 -12.10 -15.90 0.22
CA CYS A 79 -11.22 -14.79 -0.12
C CYS A 79 -9.89 -15.18 -0.80
N CYS A 80 -9.47 -16.43 -0.67
CA CYS A 80 -8.21 -16.94 -1.20
C CYS A 80 -8.29 -18.46 -1.13
N GLU A 81 -7.97 -19.16 -2.21
CA GLU A 81 -8.00 -20.62 -2.26
C GLU A 81 -7.01 -21.19 -1.23
N GLY A 82 -7.52 -21.94 -0.25
CA GLY A 82 -6.72 -22.50 0.85
C GLY A 82 -6.21 -21.48 1.89
N GLY A 83 -6.61 -20.21 1.76
CA GLY A 83 -6.26 -19.10 2.67
C GLY A 83 -7.39 -18.69 3.62
N GLU A 84 -8.37 -19.56 3.84
CA GLU A 84 -9.58 -19.28 4.61
C GLU A 84 -9.25 -18.80 6.03
N MET A 85 -9.77 -17.62 6.38
CA MET A 85 -9.63 -17.04 7.71
C MET A 85 -11.00 -16.82 8.36
N PRO A 86 -11.19 -17.30 9.60
CA PRO A 86 -12.48 -17.17 10.27
C PRO A 86 -12.81 -15.69 10.52
N GLY A 87 -14.06 -15.31 10.19
CA GLY A 87 -14.57 -13.96 10.42
C GLY A 87 -14.38 -12.98 9.27
N PHE A 88 -13.87 -13.43 8.12
CA PHE A 88 -13.80 -12.65 6.88
C PHE A 88 -14.72 -13.26 5.81
N ARG A 89 -15.29 -12.39 4.98
CA ARG A 89 -16.14 -12.72 3.83
C ARG A 89 -15.68 -11.82 2.69
N CYS A 90 -15.52 -12.37 1.49
CA CYS A 90 -15.08 -11.61 0.33
C CYS A 90 -16.17 -11.50 -0.71
N GLU A 91 -16.35 -10.27 -1.16
CA GLU A 91 -17.15 -9.89 -2.32
C GLU A 91 -16.20 -9.15 -3.26
N TRP A 92 -16.20 -9.51 -4.54
CA TRP A 92 -15.34 -8.90 -5.55
C TRP A 92 -16.18 -8.43 -6.73
N ARG A 93 -15.70 -7.38 -7.39
CA ARG A 93 -16.26 -6.84 -8.63
C ARG A 93 -15.14 -6.35 -9.53
N VAL A 94 -15.24 -6.68 -10.80
CA VAL A 94 -14.35 -6.25 -11.87
C VAL A 94 -15.15 -5.32 -12.76
N GLU A 95 -14.74 -4.06 -12.82
CA GLU A 95 -15.37 -3.03 -13.63
C GLU A 95 -14.49 -2.68 -14.82
N ARG A 96 -15.08 -2.55 -16.00
CA ARG A 96 -14.34 -2.10 -17.18
C ARG A 96 -14.09 -0.59 -17.11
N VAL A 97 -12.82 -0.20 -17.10
CA VAL A 97 -12.44 1.22 -17.19
C VAL A 97 -12.36 1.63 -18.66
N GLU A 98 -13.17 2.60 -19.07
CA GLU A 98 -12.96 3.30 -20.35
C GLU A 98 -11.91 4.38 -20.15
N LEU A 99 -10.75 4.20 -20.78
CA LEU A 99 -9.72 5.24 -20.81
C LEU A 99 -10.26 6.39 -21.69
N PRO A 100 -10.19 7.65 -21.23
CA PRO A 100 -10.43 8.76 -22.14
C PRO A 100 -9.39 8.69 -23.26
N ASP A 101 -9.82 8.89 -24.50
CA ASP A 101 -8.90 9.10 -25.61
C ASP A 101 -7.89 10.15 -25.16
N ALA A 102 -6.60 9.80 -25.32
CA ALA A 102 -5.49 10.57 -24.80
C ALA A 102 -5.79 12.06 -24.97
N VAL A 103 -5.92 12.76 -23.83
CA VAL A 103 -6.18 14.19 -23.79
C VAL A 103 -5.24 14.81 -24.81
N ASP A 104 -5.79 15.46 -25.83
CA ASP A 104 -5.04 16.20 -26.83
C ASP A 104 -4.15 17.18 -26.08
N LEU A 105 -2.90 16.79 -25.87
CA LEU A 105 -1.86 17.62 -25.28
C LEU A 105 -1.46 18.64 -26.34
N GLY A 106 -2.39 19.54 -26.66
CA GLY A 106 -2.18 20.71 -27.49
C GLY A 106 -1.33 20.44 -28.71
N GLY A 107 -1.77 19.53 -29.58
CA GLY A 107 -1.34 19.55 -30.97
C GLY A 107 -1.99 20.74 -31.67
N GLU A 108 -1.60 21.96 -31.30
CA GLU A 108 -1.86 23.14 -32.12
C GLU A 108 -1.07 22.95 -33.42
N GLU A 109 -1.75 22.40 -34.42
CA GLU A 109 -1.34 22.45 -35.83
C GLU A 109 -1.13 23.92 -36.21
N ASP A 110 0.13 24.32 -36.39
CA ASP A 110 0.52 25.22 -37.46
C ASP A 110 2.04 25.13 -37.67
N GLY A 111 2.43 24.31 -38.64
CA GLY A 111 3.76 24.36 -39.26
C GLY A 111 4.66 23.16 -38.97
N ASP A 112 4.79 22.30 -39.97
CA ASP A 112 5.81 21.25 -40.14
C ASP A 112 7.18 21.58 -39.50
N PRO A 113 7.67 20.76 -38.55
CA PRO A 113 9.08 20.76 -38.22
C PRO A 113 9.82 19.53 -38.76
N LEU A 114 9.14 18.52 -39.29
CA LEU A 114 9.77 17.27 -39.72
C LEU A 114 9.07 16.67 -40.95
N GLY A 115 9.28 17.30 -42.11
CA GLY A 115 8.99 16.74 -43.41
C GLY A 115 9.68 15.39 -43.65
N LEU A 116 9.06 14.32 -43.20
CA LEU A 116 9.40 12.94 -43.52
C LEU A 116 8.24 12.27 -44.25
N GLY A 117 7.93 12.84 -45.41
CA GLY A 117 7.37 12.07 -46.51
C GLY A 117 8.52 11.31 -47.18
N GLY A 118 8.54 9.98 -47.05
CA GLY A 118 9.58 9.15 -47.64
C GLY A 118 9.26 7.66 -47.54
N ASP A 119 8.40 7.19 -48.46
CA ASP A 119 8.26 5.79 -48.87
C ASP A 119 9.64 5.14 -49.06
N HIS A 120 10.00 4.08 -48.32
CA HIS A 120 11.03 3.13 -48.75
C HIS A 120 10.70 1.70 -48.28
N SER A 121 10.65 0.83 -49.29
CA SER A 121 10.52 -0.62 -49.21
C SER A 121 11.75 -1.29 -48.57
N ALA A 122 11.54 -2.54 -48.13
CA ALA A 122 12.50 -3.44 -47.48
C ALA A 122 13.92 -3.47 -48.06
N ASP A 123 14.94 -3.48 -47.19
CA ASP A 123 16.08 -4.42 -47.26
C ASP A 123 16.85 -4.49 -45.92
N SER A 124 17.40 -5.69 -45.70
CA SER A 124 18.26 -6.16 -44.63
C SER A 124 19.62 -5.45 -44.55
N THR A 125 20.17 -5.31 -43.33
CA THR A 125 21.56 -5.66 -42.90
C THR A 125 22.12 -4.74 -41.80
N GLY A 126 22.83 -5.35 -40.85
CA GLY A 126 24.00 -4.72 -40.21
C GLY A 126 23.77 -4.14 -38.81
N GLY A 127 24.33 -4.80 -37.80
CA GLY A 127 24.30 -4.37 -36.42
C GLY A 127 25.18 -3.16 -36.11
N ALA A 128 24.61 -2.25 -35.33
CA ALA A 128 25.18 -1.32 -34.37
C ALA A 128 23.93 -0.82 -33.62
N ASP A 129 23.76 -0.96 -32.30
CA ASP A 129 24.08 0.11 -31.35
C ASP A 129 23.65 -0.34 -29.93
N LEU A 130 24.34 -1.32 -29.34
CA LEU A 130 24.12 -1.67 -27.92
C LEU A 130 24.89 -0.71 -26.98
N GLU A 131 25.97 -0.10 -27.47
CA GLU A 131 26.77 0.88 -26.70
C GLU A 131 26.07 2.22 -26.53
N ASN A 132 25.18 2.61 -27.46
CA ASN A 132 24.40 3.85 -27.34
C ASN A 132 23.16 3.70 -26.43
N ALA A 133 22.69 2.46 -26.22
CA ALA A 133 21.60 2.17 -25.28
C ALA A 133 22.06 2.18 -23.81
N LEU A 134 23.32 1.80 -23.54
CA LEU A 134 23.87 1.77 -22.18
C LEU A 134 24.33 3.15 -21.68
N SER A 135 24.71 4.07 -22.57
CA SER A 135 25.16 5.41 -22.19
C SER A 135 24.01 6.33 -21.74
N GLY A 136 22.77 6.02 -22.11
CA GLY A 136 21.56 6.74 -21.68
C GLY A 136 21.04 6.37 -20.29
N ALA A 137 21.51 5.28 -19.68
CA ALA A 137 21.04 4.80 -18.38
C ALA A 137 21.84 5.34 -17.18
N ALA A 138 22.86 6.17 -17.41
CA ALA A 138 23.83 6.60 -16.38
C ALA A 138 23.74 8.08 -15.98
N GLY A 139 22.64 8.77 -16.27
CA GLY A 139 22.50 10.19 -15.95
C GLY A 139 21.07 10.60 -15.65
N GLY A 140 20.69 10.59 -14.37
CA GLY A 140 19.44 11.22 -13.94
C GLY A 140 18.87 10.71 -12.63
N ASP A 141 19.14 11.47 -11.57
CA ASP A 141 18.34 11.61 -10.35
C ASP A 141 18.33 10.53 -9.26
N ALA A 142 19.02 10.91 -8.19
CA ALA A 142 19.07 10.35 -6.84
C ALA A 142 17.73 10.47 -6.06
N ILE A 143 16.60 10.19 -6.72
CA ILE A 143 15.27 10.09 -6.10
C ILE A 143 14.70 8.66 -6.24
N GLY A 144 15.42 7.74 -6.90
CA GLY A 144 15.07 6.32 -7.00
C GLY A 144 15.37 5.47 -5.76
N SER A 145 16.08 5.98 -4.76
CA SER A 145 16.53 5.20 -3.59
C SER A 145 15.47 5.00 -2.49
N TYR A 146 14.27 5.58 -2.63
CA TYR A 146 13.14 5.34 -1.71
C TYR A 146 12.01 4.52 -2.37
N ALA A 147 12.09 4.22 -3.67
CA ALA A 147 11.02 3.55 -4.41
C ALA A 147 11.15 2.00 -4.44
N VAL A 148 12.26 1.44 -3.93
CA VAL A 148 12.52 -0.02 -4.00
C VAL A 148 11.93 -0.79 -2.80
N GLN A 149 11.22 -0.13 -1.88
CA GLN A 149 10.70 -0.80 -0.67
C GLN A 149 9.33 -1.48 -0.81
N PHE A 150 8.70 -1.44 -1.98
CA PHE A 150 7.46 -2.19 -2.27
C PHE A 150 7.65 -3.34 -3.27
N ALA A 151 8.90 -3.74 -3.54
CA ALA A 151 9.19 -4.98 -4.23
C ALA A 151 8.95 -6.16 -3.28
N TRP A 152 7.76 -6.73 -3.39
CA TRP A 152 7.33 -7.96 -2.74
C TRP A 152 8.34 -9.09 -2.93
N PRO A 153 8.69 -9.85 -1.88
CA PRO A 153 9.32 -11.14 -2.07
C PRO A 153 8.24 -12.17 -2.43
N VAL A 154 8.28 -12.61 -3.69
CA VAL A 154 7.71 -13.87 -4.15
C VAL A 154 8.29 -15.01 -3.31
N ILE A 155 7.40 -15.83 -2.74
CA ILE A 155 7.66 -17.24 -2.41
C ILE A 155 6.67 -18.04 -3.26
#